data_AF-A0A968DK99-F1
#
_entry.id   AF-A0A968DK99-F1
#
_cell.length_a   1.000
_cell.length_b   1.000
_cell.length_c   1.000
_cell.angle_alpha   90.00
_cell.angle_beta   90.00
_cell.angle_gamma   90.00
#
_symmetry.space_group_name_H-M   'P 1'
#
loop_
_entity.id
_entity.type
_entity.pdbx_description
1 polymer ?
#
loop_
_entity_poly.entity_id
_entity_poly.type
_entity_poly.pdbx_seq_one_letter_code
_entity_poly.pdbx_strand_id
1 'polypeptide(L)'
;DARFFLRQAWKRVITKFPFHTDAVCLLPDHIHCIWTLPEGDADYSVRWRRIKSIFSRQYRLKYGAILETDSTRAKKQELTIWQQRFWEHTIWDETDYENHFDYIHFNPVKHGYVQQVRDWPWSSFHRYVKQGVYSIHWGDQIEKSFEGINFGE
;
A
#
# COMPACT_ATOMS: atom_id res chain seq x y z
N ASP A 1 -11.23 10.65 -8.02
CA ASP A 1 -11.04 9.62 -6.98
C ASP A 1 -9.59 9.70 -6.49
N ALA A 2 -9.35 9.59 -5.18
CA ALA A 2 -8.03 9.58 -4.56
C ALA A 2 -7.15 8.46 -5.14
N ARG A 3 -7.75 7.28 -5.37
CA ARG A 3 -7.06 6.09 -5.92
C ARG A 3 -6.38 6.38 -7.26
N PHE A 4 -7.03 7.20 -8.10
CA PHE A 4 -6.47 7.62 -9.39
C PHE A 4 -5.15 8.37 -9.19
N PHE A 5 -5.11 9.35 -8.28
CA PHE A 5 -3.89 10.12 -8.00
C PHE A 5 -2.79 9.26 -7.41
N LEU A 6 -3.13 8.31 -6.53
CA LEU A 6 -2.15 7.39 -5.96
C LEU A 6 -1.53 6.53 -7.05
N ARG A 7 -2.36 5.94 -7.92
CA ARG A 7 -1.89 5.14 -9.06
C ARG A 7 -0.98 5.95 -10.00
N GLN A 8 -1.32 7.22 -10.27
CA GLN A 8 -0.49 8.10 -11.12
C GLN A 8 0.85 8.43 -10.44
N ALA A 9 0.84 8.75 -9.15
CA ALA A 9 2.06 8.98 -8.38
C ALA A 9 2.97 7.74 -8.39
N TRP A 10 2.40 6.57 -8.13
CA TRP A 10 3.10 5.28 -8.15
C TRP A 10 3.77 5.02 -9.49
N LYS A 11 3.03 5.11 -10.59
CA LYS A 11 3.55 4.92 -11.95
C LYS A 11 4.68 5.90 -12.27
N ARG A 12 4.54 7.17 -11.86
CA ARG A 12 5.56 8.20 -12.12
C ARG A 12 6.83 7.99 -11.29
N VAL A 13 6.74 7.39 -10.12
CA VAL A 13 7.92 7.10 -9.29
C VAL A 13 8.65 5.88 -9.83
N ILE A 14 7.94 4.81 -10.19
CA ILE A 14 8.55 3.59 -10.76
C ILE A 14 9.41 3.91 -12.00
N THR A 15 9.03 4.89 -12.83
CA THR A 15 9.82 5.23 -14.03
C THR A 15 11.17 5.89 -13.72
N LYS A 16 11.34 6.50 -12.54
CA LYS A 16 12.58 7.19 -12.13
C LYS A 16 13.35 6.47 -11.04
N PHE A 17 12.62 5.74 -10.19
CA PHE A 17 13.13 4.98 -9.06
C PHE A 17 12.49 3.59 -9.17
N PRO A 18 13.04 2.69 -10.01
CA PRO A 18 12.42 1.39 -10.28
C PRO A 18 12.26 0.55 -9.02
N PHE A 19 11.15 -0.17 -8.91
CA PHE A 19 10.93 -1.22 -7.93
C PHE A 19 9.83 -2.14 -8.48
N HIS A 20 9.86 -3.40 -8.10
CA HIS A 20 8.77 -4.34 -8.35
C HIS A 20 7.76 -4.26 -7.20
N THR A 21 6.47 -4.36 -7.51
CA THR A 21 5.40 -4.44 -6.49
C THR A 21 4.90 -5.88 -6.43
N ASP A 22 5.39 -6.61 -5.45
CA ASP A 22 5.05 -8.01 -5.20
C ASP A 22 3.63 -8.14 -4.66
N ALA A 23 3.29 -7.40 -3.61
CA ALA A 23 1.91 -7.35 -3.10
C ALA A 23 1.49 -5.90 -2.85
N VAL A 24 0.20 -5.61 -3.01
CA VAL A 24 -0.39 -4.35 -2.57
C VAL A 24 -1.86 -4.54 -2.18
N CYS A 25 -2.29 -3.90 -1.11
CA CYS A 25 -3.69 -3.76 -0.73
C CYS A 25 -3.93 -2.32 -0.28
N LEU A 26 -4.86 -1.64 -0.93
CA LEU A 26 -5.27 -0.29 -0.60
C LEU A 26 -6.59 -0.33 0.16
N LEU A 27 -6.58 0.20 1.38
CA LEU A 27 -7.71 0.34 2.27
C LEU A 27 -8.19 1.81 2.28
N PRO A 28 -9.36 2.13 2.87
CA PRO A 28 -9.88 3.49 2.91
C PRO A 28 -8.94 4.51 3.55
N ASP A 29 -8.16 4.10 4.55
CA ASP A 29 -7.33 4.94 5.40
C ASP A 29 -5.82 4.62 5.29
N HIS A 30 -5.44 3.41 4.87
CA HIS A 30 -4.03 3.01 4.76
C HIS A 30 -3.75 2.07 3.57
N ILE A 31 -2.47 1.71 3.40
CA ILE A 31 -1.99 0.82 2.34
C ILE A 31 -0.89 -0.08 2.89
N HIS A 32 -0.96 -1.37 2.54
CA HIS A 32 0.16 -2.30 2.70
C HIS A 32 0.71 -2.71 1.34
N CYS A 33 2.03 -2.89 1.25
CA CYS A 33 2.66 -3.43 0.06
C CYS A 33 4.03 -4.08 0.35
N ILE A 34 4.41 -5.02 -0.50
CA ILE A 34 5.76 -5.58 -0.57
C ILE A 34 6.42 -5.06 -1.84
N TRP A 35 7.63 -4.53 -1.71
CA TRP A 35 8.45 -4.10 -2.83
C TRP A 35 9.77 -4.86 -2.87
N THR A 36 10.15 -5.29 -4.06
CA THR A 36 11.51 -5.73 -4.36
C THR A 36 12.23 -4.59 -5.09
N LEU A 37 13.34 -4.12 -4.52
CA LEU A 37 14.17 -3.06 -5.10
C LEU A 37 15.27 -3.67 -5.99
N PRO A 38 15.82 -2.88 -6.94
CA PRO A 38 16.97 -3.30 -7.72
C PRO A 38 18.17 -3.67 -6.85
N GLU A 39 19.03 -4.55 -7.36
CA GLU A 39 20.28 -4.91 -6.68
C GLU A 39 21.13 -3.66 -6.40
N GLY A 40 21.64 -3.55 -5.16
CA GLY A 40 22.41 -2.41 -4.70
C GLY A 40 21.59 -1.16 -4.34
N ASP A 41 20.26 -1.20 -4.43
CA ASP A 41 19.37 -0.10 -4.05
C ASP A 41 18.50 -0.47 -2.85
N ALA A 42 18.62 0.30 -1.78
CA ALA A 42 17.81 0.17 -0.56
C ALA A 42 16.94 1.41 -0.28
N ASP A 43 16.84 2.35 -1.21
CA ASP A 43 16.19 3.64 -0.98
C ASP A 43 14.66 3.59 -1.23
N TYR A 44 13.98 2.73 -0.46
CA TYR A 44 12.52 2.70 -0.41
C TYR A 44 11.95 4.01 0.18
N SER A 45 12.73 4.66 1.03
CA SER A 45 12.37 5.93 1.69
C SER A 45 12.15 7.07 0.69
N VAL A 46 13.04 7.24 -0.31
CA VAL A 46 12.84 8.24 -1.36
C VAL A 46 11.64 7.91 -2.24
N ARG A 47 11.42 6.63 -2.57
CA ARG A 47 10.26 6.19 -3.35
C ARG A 47 8.95 6.58 -2.64
N TRP A 48 8.81 6.23 -1.36
CA TRP A 48 7.66 6.61 -0.55
C TRP A 48 7.47 8.12 -0.44
N ARG A 49 8.55 8.86 -0.14
CA ARG A 49 8.52 10.32 -0.05
C ARG A 49 7.99 10.95 -1.36
N ARG A 50 8.46 10.47 -2.51
CA ARG A 50 8.03 10.96 -3.82
C ARG A 50 6.58 10.60 -4.11
N ILE A 51 6.14 9.39 -3.79
CA ILE A 51 4.74 8.95 -3.95
C ILE A 51 3.82 9.85 -3.12
N LYS A 52 4.08 9.99 -1.81
CA LYS A 52 3.30 10.84 -0.89
C LYS A 52 3.24 12.29 -1.39
N SER A 53 4.36 12.84 -1.85
CA SER A 53 4.45 14.22 -2.33
C SER A 53 3.66 14.46 -3.63
N ILE A 54 3.81 13.57 -4.63
CA ILE A 54 3.11 13.69 -5.92
C ILE A 54 1.60 13.52 -5.70
N PHE A 55 1.19 12.52 -4.93
CA PHE A 55 -0.20 12.30 -4.58
C PHE A 55 -0.80 13.55 -3.93
N SER A 56 -0.17 14.06 -2.87
CA SER A 56 -0.72 15.17 -2.09
C SER A 56 -0.84 16.43 -2.94
N ARG A 57 0.12 16.68 -3.84
CA ARG A 57 0.05 17.79 -4.79
C ARG A 57 -1.12 17.64 -5.75
N GLN A 58 -1.28 16.48 -6.39
CA GLN A 58 -2.35 16.26 -7.37
C GLN A 58 -3.74 16.27 -6.72
N TYR A 59 -3.86 15.66 -5.54
CA TYR A 59 -5.09 15.63 -4.77
C TYR A 59 -5.56 17.05 -4.42
N ARG A 60 -4.66 17.89 -3.88
CA ARG A 60 -4.94 19.30 -3.56
C ARG A 60 -5.35 20.12 -4.78
N LEU A 61 -4.68 19.92 -5.92
CA LEU A 61 -5.01 20.64 -7.14
C LEU A 61 -6.43 20.35 -7.64
N LYS A 62 -6.97 19.15 -7.39
CA LYS A 62 -8.32 18.78 -7.84
C LYS A 62 -9.42 19.09 -6.84
N TYR A 63 -9.18 18.79 -5.56
CA TYR A 63 -10.23 18.90 -4.53
C TYR A 63 -10.18 20.21 -3.74
N GLY A 64 -9.27 21.11 -4.10
CA GLY A 64 -9.01 22.32 -3.34
C GLY A 64 -8.22 22.01 -2.07
N ALA A 65 -7.53 23.01 -1.54
CA ALA A 65 -7.01 22.93 -0.19
C ALA A 65 -8.20 22.86 0.77
N ILE A 66 -8.46 21.71 1.37
CA ILE A 66 -9.19 21.69 2.63
C ILE A 66 -8.28 22.47 3.60
N LEU A 67 -8.66 23.72 3.85
CA LEU A 67 -8.12 24.69 4.81
C LEU A 67 -6.94 25.55 4.33
N GLU A 68 -7.29 26.81 4.09
CA GLU A 68 -6.58 28.11 4.17
C GLU A 68 -5.05 28.20 4.10
N THR A 69 -4.68 29.25 3.37
CA THR A 69 -3.37 29.79 3.03
C THR A 69 -2.44 29.97 4.23
N ASP A 70 -1.26 29.36 4.19
CA ASP A 70 -0.01 30.01 4.59
C ASP A 70 1.21 29.16 4.19
N SER A 71 2.19 29.82 3.56
CA SER A 71 3.31 29.25 2.82
C SER A 71 4.31 28.42 3.65
N THR A 72 4.19 28.40 4.98
CA THR A 72 5.00 27.61 5.92
C THR A 72 4.46 26.19 6.17
N ARG A 73 3.28 25.83 5.65
CA ARG A 73 2.55 24.59 6.02
C ARG A 73 2.64 23.40 5.05
N ALA A 74 3.40 23.46 3.94
CA ALA A 74 3.50 22.31 3.03
C ALA A 74 3.97 21.01 3.73
N LYS A 75 4.89 21.11 4.71
CA LYS A 75 5.27 20.00 5.59
C LYS A 75 4.15 19.59 6.56
N LYS A 76 3.36 20.54 7.08
CA LYS A 76 2.23 20.29 8.00
C LYS A 76 1.02 19.65 7.33
N GLN A 77 0.90 19.73 6.01
CA GLN A 77 -0.27 19.24 5.26
C GLN A 77 -0.02 17.88 4.56
N GLU A 78 1.23 17.46 4.37
CA GLU A 78 1.48 16.02 4.20
C GLU A 78 1.03 15.26 5.45
N LEU A 79 1.21 15.84 6.66
CA LEU A 79 0.75 15.26 7.93
C LEU A 79 -0.78 15.10 8.05
N THR A 80 -1.59 15.85 7.28
CA THR A 80 -3.05 15.75 7.35
C THR A 80 -3.63 14.66 6.44
N ILE A 81 -2.88 14.24 5.41
CA ILE A 81 -3.31 13.14 4.52
C ILE A 81 -2.53 11.85 4.85
N TRP A 82 -1.24 11.98 5.17
CA TRP A 82 -0.35 10.88 5.46
C TRP A 82 0.18 10.98 6.88
N GLN A 83 0.28 9.84 7.55
CA GLN A 83 1.15 9.75 8.72
C GLN A 83 2.60 10.10 8.34
N GLN A 84 3.32 10.77 9.26
CA GLN A 84 4.65 11.34 9.01
C GLN A 84 5.69 10.30 8.58
N ARG A 85 5.60 9.10 9.15
CA ARG A 85 6.45 7.94 8.85
C ARG A 85 5.63 6.86 8.16
N PHE A 86 6.26 5.76 7.87
CA PHE A 86 5.62 4.51 7.52
C PHE A 86 6.22 3.44 8.43
N TRP A 87 5.57 2.30 8.52
CA TRP A 87 6.18 1.12 9.09
C TRP A 87 6.92 0.36 7.98
N GLU A 88 8.08 -0.18 8.31
CA GLU A 88 8.89 -0.99 7.42
C GLU A 88 9.36 -2.27 8.10
N HIS A 89 9.41 -3.33 7.31
CA HIS A 89 9.97 -4.61 7.69
C HIS A 89 10.72 -5.19 6.49
N THR A 90 11.96 -5.60 6.72
CA THR A 90 12.75 -6.30 5.70
C THR A 90 12.36 -7.77 5.75
N ILE A 91 11.91 -8.31 4.62
CA ILE A 91 11.61 -9.74 4.48
C ILE A 91 12.91 -10.50 4.28
N TRP A 92 13.16 -11.49 5.12
CA TRP A 92 14.45 -12.22 5.15
C TRP A 92 14.42 -13.59 4.48
N ASP A 93 13.26 -14.24 4.49
CA ASP A 93 13.10 -15.58 3.94
C ASP A 93 11.72 -15.78 3.28
N GLU A 94 11.54 -16.95 2.68
CA GLU A 94 10.34 -17.32 1.93
C GLU A 94 9.11 -17.46 2.83
N THR A 95 9.26 -17.97 4.04
CA THR A 95 8.14 -18.10 4.99
C THR A 95 7.65 -16.73 5.44
N ASP A 96 8.56 -15.82 5.74
CA ASP A 96 8.24 -14.43 6.09
C ASP A 96 7.58 -13.70 4.90
N TYR A 97 8.07 -13.95 3.69
CA TYR A 97 7.47 -13.44 2.46
C TYR A 97 6.02 -13.91 2.30
N GLU A 98 5.78 -15.21 2.38
CA GLU A 98 4.44 -15.81 2.25
C GLU A 98 3.47 -15.27 3.31
N ASN A 99 3.91 -15.17 4.56
CA ASN A 99 3.10 -14.63 5.65
C ASN A 99 2.69 -13.17 5.39
N HIS A 100 3.62 -12.31 4.98
CA HIS A 100 3.33 -10.91 4.65
C HIS A 100 2.47 -10.79 3.40
N PHE A 101 2.72 -11.63 2.39
CA PHE A 101 1.98 -11.64 1.14
C PHE A 101 0.51 -11.99 1.39
N ASP A 102 0.27 -13.06 2.15
CA ASP A 102 -1.05 -13.48 2.59
C ASP A 102 -1.74 -12.43 3.47
N TYR A 103 -1.00 -11.86 4.44
CA TYR A 103 -1.52 -10.82 5.31
C TYR A 103 -2.08 -9.64 4.51
N ILE A 104 -1.32 -9.15 3.54
CA ILE A 104 -1.70 -8.00 2.71
C ILE A 104 -3.01 -8.25 1.98
N HIS A 105 -3.21 -9.44 1.42
CA HIS A 105 -4.44 -9.75 0.70
C HIS A 105 -5.61 -10.05 1.62
N PHE A 106 -5.38 -10.62 2.80
CA PHE A 106 -6.42 -10.86 3.80
C PHE A 106 -6.87 -9.59 4.54
N ASN A 107 -6.06 -8.54 4.49
CA ASN A 107 -6.24 -7.31 5.24
C ASN A 107 -7.66 -6.67 5.16
N PRO A 108 -8.34 -6.63 4.00
CA PRO A 108 -9.71 -6.12 3.92
C PRO A 108 -10.73 -6.92 4.76
N VAL A 109 -10.52 -8.23 4.91
CA VAL A 109 -11.35 -9.10 5.76
C VAL A 109 -11.02 -8.85 7.23
N LYS A 110 -9.72 -8.79 7.57
CA LYS A 110 -9.24 -8.46 8.93
C LYS A 110 -9.86 -7.16 9.47
N HIS A 111 -9.95 -6.13 8.63
CA HIS A 111 -10.54 -4.83 8.99
C HIS A 111 -12.07 -4.76 8.84
N GLY A 112 -12.72 -5.87 8.48
CA GLY A 112 -14.19 -5.95 8.37
C GLY A 112 -14.80 -5.20 7.19
N TYR A 113 -14.01 -4.81 6.18
CA TYR A 113 -14.51 -4.12 4.99
C TYR A 113 -15.27 -5.05 4.04
N VAL A 114 -14.90 -6.34 4.03
CA VAL A 114 -15.55 -7.40 3.23
C VAL A 114 -15.53 -8.71 4.01
N GLN A 115 -16.45 -9.61 3.69
CA GLN A 115 -16.48 -10.95 4.27
C GLN A 115 -15.52 -11.92 3.56
N GLN A 116 -15.20 -11.66 2.29
CA GLN A 116 -14.34 -12.51 1.49
C GLN A 116 -13.31 -11.65 0.75
N VAL A 117 -12.08 -12.16 0.63
CA VAL A 117 -10.95 -11.43 0.01
C VAL A 117 -11.26 -11.02 -1.43
N ARG A 118 -11.95 -11.89 -2.17
CA ARG A 118 -12.38 -11.65 -3.57
C ARG A 118 -13.31 -10.46 -3.74
N ASP A 119 -14.01 -10.04 -2.68
CA ASP A 119 -14.94 -8.92 -2.74
C ASP A 119 -14.22 -7.56 -2.65
N TRP A 120 -12.91 -7.56 -2.36
CA TRP A 120 -12.09 -6.34 -2.34
C TRP A 120 -11.35 -6.13 -3.68
N PRO A 121 -11.75 -5.15 -4.52
CA PRO A 121 -11.13 -4.95 -5.83
C PRO A 121 -9.79 -4.21 -5.76
N TRP A 122 -9.46 -3.59 -4.62
CA TRP A 122 -8.33 -2.66 -4.49
C TRP A 122 -7.05 -3.32 -3.95
N SER A 123 -6.78 -4.55 -4.38
CA SER A 123 -5.56 -5.29 -4.05
C SER A 123 -4.99 -6.03 -5.26
N SER A 124 -3.76 -6.50 -5.13
CA SER A 124 -3.14 -7.37 -6.14
C SER A 124 -3.62 -8.83 -6.08
N PHE A 125 -4.53 -9.19 -5.16
CA PHE A 125 -5.08 -10.55 -5.03
C PHE A 125 -5.59 -11.09 -6.37
N HIS A 126 -6.37 -10.30 -7.09
CA HIS A 126 -6.95 -10.68 -8.40
C HIS A 126 -5.90 -11.00 -9.47
N ARG A 127 -4.71 -10.39 -9.39
CA ARG A 127 -3.58 -10.74 -10.26
C ARG A 127 -3.11 -12.16 -9.96
N TYR A 128 -3.00 -12.48 -8.67
CA TYR A 128 -2.49 -13.76 -8.20
C TYR A 128 -3.48 -14.91 -8.35
N VAL A 129 -4.78 -14.64 -8.30
CA VAL A 129 -5.80 -15.61 -8.72
C VAL A 129 -5.63 -15.97 -10.21
N LYS A 130 -5.44 -14.97 -11.08
CA LYS A 130 -5.24 -15.21 -12.53
C LYS A 130 -3.95 -15.95 -12.85
N GLN A 131 -2.95 -15.84 -11.98
CA GLN A 131 -1.67 -16.53 -12.12
C GLN A 131 -1.68 -17.93 -11.46
N GLY A 132 -2.77 -18.33 -10.81
CA GLY A 132 -2.90 -19.64 -10.16
C GLY A 132 -2.22 -19.73 -8.79
N VAL A 133 -1.75 -18.62 -8.22
CA VAL A 133 -1.15 -18.58 -6.87
C VAL A 133 -2.23 -18.71 -5.80
N TYR A 134 -3.38 -18.07 -6.00
CA TYR A 134 -4.54 -18.22 -5.12
C TYR A 134 -5.72 -18.86 -5.83
N SER A 135 -6.49 -19.64 -5.06
CA SER A 135 -7.90 -19.87 -5.39
C SER A 135 -8.69 -18.57 -5.25
N ILE A 136 -9.71 -18.38 -6.09
CA ILE A 136 -10.66 -17.25 -5.92
C ILE A 136 -11.41 -17.31 -4.58
N HIS A 137 -11.47 -18.49 -3.96
CA HIS A 137 -12.08 -18.77 -2.66
C HIS A 137 -11.07 -18.77 -1.50
N TRP A 138 -9.83 -18.37 -1.76
CA TRP A 138 -8.83 -18.30 -0.72
C TRP A 138 -9.27 -17.28 0.36
N GLY A 139 -9.16 -17.67 1.63
CA GLY A 139 -9.60 -16.87 2.76
C GLY A 139 -11.05 -17.09 3.21
N ASP A 140 -11.89 -17.79 2.43
CA ASP A 140 -13.33 -17.97 2.74
C ASP A 140 -13.59 -18.77 4.04
N GLN A 141 -12.68 -19.66 4.42
CA GLN A 141 -12.80 -20.54 5.60
C GLN A 141 -11.61 -20.44 6.56
N ILE A 142 -10.68 -19.53 6.29
CA ILE A 142 -9.44 -19.46 7.04
C ILE A 142 -9.69 -18.57 8.26
N GLU A 143 -9.75 -19.15 9.45
CA GLU A 143 -9.42 -18.43 10.70
C GLU A 143 -7.92 -18.14 10.67
N LYS A 144 -7.50 -17.20 9.81
CA LYS A 144 -6.10 -16.85 9.69
C LYS A 144 -5.77 -15.96 10.87
N SER A 145 -5.34 -16.60 11.95
CA SER A 145 -4.75 -15.92 13.09
C SER A 145 -3.40 -15.37 12.65
N PHE A 146 -3.38 -14.06 12.43
CA PHE A 146 -2.16 -13.27 12.32
C PHE A 146 -1.72 -12.76 13.71
N GLU A 147 -2.23 -13.38 14.78
CA GLU A 147 -1.89 -13.00 16.16
C GLU A 147 -0.41 -13.29 16.44
N GLY A 148 0.27 -12.29 17.02
CA GLY A 148 1.69 -12.39 17.37
C GLY A 148 2.66 -11.93 16.29
N ILE A 149 2.22 -11.65 15.07
CA ILE A 149 3.05 -11.03 14.02
C ILE A 149 2.66 -9.55 13.88
N ASN A 150 3.63 -8.65 14.05
CA ASN A 150 3.41 -7.21 13.91
C ASN A 150 3.55 -6.81 12.44
N PHE A 151 2.45 -6.39 11.83
CA PHE A 151 2.41 -5.95 10.43
C PHE A 151 2.30 -4.41 10.27
N GLY A 152 2.63 -3.67 11.33
CA GLY A 152 2.70 -2.21 11.26
C GLY A 152 1.35 -1.49 11.26
N GLU A 153 0.36 -2.06 11.95
CA GLU A 153 -0.96 -1.46 12.20
C GLU A 153 -1.13 -1.02 13.65
#